data_AF-A0A5S3XZG8-F1
#
_entry.id   AF-A0A5S3XZG8-F1
#
_cell.length_a   1.000
_cell.length_b   1.000
_cell.length_c   1.000
_cell.angle_alpha   90.00
_cell.angle_beta   90.00
_cell.angle_gamma   90.00
#
_symmetry.space_group_name_H-M   'P 1'
#
loop_
_entity.id
_entity.type
_entity.pdbx_description
1 polymer ?
#
loop_
_entity_poly.entity_id
_entity_poly.type
_entity_poly.pdbx_seq_one_letter_code
_entity_poly.pdbx_strand_id
1 'polypeptide(L)' 'MNREGIRRLAAEELNIPTSEYQFVDTFDGFQRAIETIGFPCVVKPIMSSSGKGQSVVKHAQDIAQAWQYAQEGGRAGQGR' A
#
# COMPACT_ATOMS: atom_id res chain seq x y z
N MET A 1 -4.29 -11.31 7.31
CA MET A 1 -5.53 -10.72 6.78
C MET A 1 -5.23 -10.19 5.39
N ASN A 2 -5.99 -10.61 4.38
CA ASN A 2 -5.81 -10.13 3.01
C ASN A 2 -6.47 -8.74 2.88
N ARG A 3 -5.64 -7.67 2.88
CA ARG A 3 -6.13 -6.30 2.76
C ARG A 3 -6.76 -6.01 1.39
N GLU A 4 -6.32 -6.68 0.33
CA GLU A 4 -6.89 -6.50 -1.00
C GLU A 4 -8.32 -7.01 -1.06
N GLY A 5 -8.56 -8.25 -0.61
CA GLY A 5 -9.90 -8.81 -0.58
C GLY A 5 -10.90 -7.94 0.21
N ILE A 6 -10.49 -7.48 1.40
CA ILE A 6 -11.37 -6.63 2.22
C ILE A 6 -11.61 -5.25 1.59
N ARG A 7 -10.59 -4.67 0.93
CA ARG A 7 -10.75 -3.37 0.29
C ARG A 7 -11.67 -3.45 -0.93
N ARG A 8 -11.51 -4.46 -1.78
CA ARG A 8 -12.38 -4.67 -2.94
C ARG A 8 -13.82 -4.93 -2.51
N LEU A 9 -14.02 -5.81 -1.52
CA LEU A 9 -15.34 -6.04 -0.94
C LEU A 9 -15.99 -4.73 -0.47
N ALA A 10 -15.29 -3.94 0.34
CA ALA A 10 -15.85 -2.70 0.88
C ALA A 10 -16.13 -1.65 -0.21
N ALA A 11 -15.15 -1.38 -1.08
CA ALA A 11 -15.20 -0.26 -2.01
C ALA A 11 -15.96 -0.59 -3.31
N GLU A 12 -15.80 -1.80 -3.85
CA GLU A 12 -16.29 -2.19 -5.17
C GLU A 12 -17.63 -2.95 -5.08
N GLU A 13 -17.74 -3.91 -4.16
CA GLU A 13 -18.96 -4.74 -4.05
C GLU A 13 -20.04 -4.09 -3.17
N LEU A 14 -19.65 -3.59 -1.99
CA LEU A 14 -20.57 -3.02 -1.01
C LEU A 14 -20.78 -1.51 -1.16
N ASN A 15 -20.00 -0.84 -2.02
CA ASN A 15 -20.05 0.61 -2.25
C ASN A 15 -19.93 1.45 -0.96
N ILE A 16 -19.19 0.94 0.02
CA ILE A 16 -18.89 1.67 1.25
C ILE A 16 -17.81 2.70 0.93
N PRO A 17 -17.97 3.98 1.32
CA PRO A 17 -16.94 4.99 1.13
C PRO A 17 -15.62 4.56 1.77
N THR A 18 -14.54 4.58 0.98
CA THR A 18 -13.18 4.32 1.46
C THR A 18 -12.23 5.39 0.93
N SER A 19 -11.04 5.50 1.55
CA SER A 19 -9.96 6.30 0.99
C SER A 19 -9.58 5.79 -0.40
N GLU A 20 -9.10 6.66 -1.28
CA GLU A 20 -8.45 6.24 -2.52
C GLU A 20 -7.33 5.21 -2.25
N TYR A 21 -7.12 4.32 -3.22
CA TYR A 21 -6.13 3.26 -3.11
C TYR A 21 -5.70 2.75 -4.48
N GLN A 22 -4.49 2.19 -4.49
CA GLN A 22 -3.99 1.35 -5.57
C GLN A 22 -3.23 0.18 -4.95
N PHE A 23 -3.28 -0.96 -5.63
CA PHE A 23 -2.41 -2.10 -5.33
C PHE A 23 -1.31 -2.15 -6.39
N VAL A 24 -0.09 -2.48 -5.99
CA VAL A 24 1.10 -2.45 -6.88
C VAL A 24 2.06 -3.58 -6.57
N ASP A 25 2.82 -4.02 -7.57
CA ASP A 25 3.61 -5.27 -7.54
C ASP A 25 5.08 -4.99 -7.85
N THR A 26 5.36 -3.79 -8.38
CA THR A 26 6.67 -3.36 -8.83
C THR A 26 6.98 -1.98 -8.27
N PHE A 27 8.27 -1.67 -8.12
CA PHE A 27 8.71 -0.36 -7.66
C PHE A 27 8.22 0.76 -8.60
N ASP A 28 8.30 0.56 -9.91
CA ASP A 28 7.80 1.54 -10.89
C ASP A 28 6.28 1.73 -10.82
N GLY A 29 5.54 0.65 -10.55
CA GLY A 29 4.10 0.74 -10.29
C GLY A 29 3.80 1.52 -9.00
N PHE A 30 4.58 1.25 -7.96
CA PHE A 30 4.47 1.92 -6.66
C PHE A 30 4.77 3.42 -6.73
N GLN A 31 5.82 3.83 -7.43
CA GLN A 31 6.14 5.23 -7.62
C GLN A 31 4.99 5.96 -8.34
N ARG A 32 4.49 5.40 -9.45
CA ARG A 32 3.35 5.96 -10.19
C ARG A 32 2.06 6.03 -9.35
N ALA A 33 1.83 5.01 -8.52
CA ALA A 33 0.67 5.00 -7.62
C ALA A 33 0.75 6.12 -6.57
N ILE A 34 1.94 6.38 -6.01
CA ILE A 34 2.15 7.50 -5.08
C ILE A 34 1.95 8.84 -5.79
N GLU A 35 2.48 9.00 -7.00
CA GLU A 35 2.27 10.22 -7.80
C GLU A 35 0.78 10.45 -8.10
N THR A 36 0.00 9.37 -8.30
CA THR A 36 -1.44 9.45 -8.56
C THR A 36 -2.26 9.74 -7.30
N ILE A 37 -1.96 9.08 -6.17
CA ILE A 37 -2.66 9.27 -4.89
C ILE A 37 -2.27 10.62 -4.24
N GLY A 38 -1.04 11.08 -4.47
CA GLY A 38 -0.50 12.31 -3.89
C GLY A 38 0.06 12.13 -2.48
N PHE A 39 0.61 13.23 -1.95
CA PHE A 39 1.20 13.27 -0.60
C PHE A 39 0.32 14.08 0.37
N PRO A 40 0.25 13.71 1.67
CA PRO A 40 0.81 12.49 2.25
C PRO A 40 -0.07 11.26 1.97
N CYS A 41 0.55 10.08 1.82
CA CYS A 41 -0.18 8.81 1.65
C CYS A 41 0.35 7.70 2.58
N VAL A 42 -0.48 6.67 2.80
CA VAL A 42 -0.13 5.51 3.63
C VAL A 42 0.23 4.32 2.75
N VAL A 43 1.40 3.75 2.96
CA VAL A 43 1.88 2.53 2.31
C VAL A 43 1.83 1.39 3.30
N LYS A 44 1.31 0.23 2.89
CA LYS A 44 1.19 -0.95 3.76
C LYS A 44 1.20 -2.25 2.95
N PRO A 45 1.90 -3.31 3.40
CA PRO A 45 1.87 -4.61 2.72
C PRO A 45 0.47 -5.22 2.77
N ILE A 46 0.08 -5.97 1.74
CA ILE A 46 -1.23 -6.65 1.75
C ILE A 46 -1.33 -7.58 2.95
N MET A 47 -0.27 -8.35 3.21
CA MET A 47 -0.21 -9.34 4.29
C MET A 47 0.68 -8.86 5.43
N SER A 48 0.13 -8.02 6.31
CA SER A 48 0.78 -7.51 7.52
C SER A 48 -0.21 -7.35 8.68
N SER A 49 0.29 -7.36 9.92
CA SER A 49 -0.45 -6.99 11.14
C SER A 49 0.38 -6.07 12.03
N SER A 50 -0.28 -5.38 12.98
CA SER A 50 0.38 -4.52 13.98
C SER A 50 1.26 -3.40 13.37
N GLY A 51 0.95 -2.97 12.15
CA GLY A 51 1.68 -1.91 11.45
C GLY A 51 3.03 -2.31 10.85
N LYS A 52 3.45 -3.59 10.91
CA LYS A 52 4.75 -4.01 10.35
C LYS A 52 4.83 -3.69 8.85
N GLY A 53 5.84 -2.94 8.41
CA GLY A 53 6.02 -2.53 7.02
C GLY A 53 5.11 -1.39 6.56
N GLN A 54 4.30 -0.80 7.47
CA GLN A 54 3.47 0.35 7.14
C GLN A 54 4.24 1.65 7.36
N SER A 55 4.15 2.57 6.40
CA SER A 55 4.77 3.89 6.46
C SER A 55 3.80 4.98 6.01
N VAL A 56 4.09 6.22 6.41
CA VAL A 56 3.46 7.42 5.85
C VAL A 56 4.51 8.10 4.97
N VAL A 57 4.24 8.19 3.69
CA VAL A 57 5.09 8.87 2.71
C VAL A 57 4.64 10.32 2.66
N LYS A 58 5.53 11.26 3.01
CA LYS A 58 5.22 12.69 3.04
C LYS A 58 5.85 13.43 1.87
N HIS A 59 6.96 12.91 1.36
CA HIS A 59 7.75 13.51 0.29
C HIS A 59 8.25 12.45 -0.68
N ALA A 60 8.57 12.85 -1.90
CA ALA A 60 9.07 11.94 -2.95
C ALA A 60 10.35 11.19 -2.54
N GLN A 61 11.21 11.81 -1.73
CA GLN A 61 12.42 11.18 -1.20
C GLN A 61 12.14 9.97 -0.27
N ASP A 62 10.93 9.88 0.30
CA ASP A 62 10.55 8.81 1.21
C ASP A 62 10.14 7.52 0.46
N ILE A 63 9.91 7.61 -0.86
CA ILE A 63 9.34 6.52 -1.69
C ILE A 63 10.20 5.26 -1.62
N ALA A 64 11.51 5.37 -1.88
CA ALA A 64 12.40 4.22 -1.91
C ALA A 64 12.43 3.47 -0.57
N GLN A 65 12.53 4.21 0.54
CA GLN A 65 12.54 3.65 1.88
C GLN A 65 11.19 2.99 2.23
N ALA A 66 10.08 3.62 1.87
CA ALA A 66 8.74 3.08 2.10
C ALA A 66 8.50 1.76 1.34
N TRP A 67 8.97 1.67 0.09
CA TRP A 67 8.92 0.43 -0.69
C TRP A 67 9.71 -0.69 0.00
N GLN A 68 10.97 -0.43 0.35
CA GLN A 68 11.82 -1.43 1.00
C GLN A 68 11.20 -1.92 2.32
N TYR A 69 10.71 -0.99 3.15
CA TYR A 69 10.09 -1.35 4.41
C TYR A 69 8.81 -2.18 4.25
N ALA A 70 8.01 -1.89 3.20
CA ALA A 70 6.84 -2.69 2.89
C ALA A 70 7.22 -4.13 2.48
N GLN A 71 8.24 -4.28 1.62
CA GLN A 71 8.71 -5.60 1.16
C GLN A 71 9.26 -6.46 2.32
N GLU A 72 10.00 -5.85 3.26
CA GLU A 72 10.52 -6.54 4.46
C GLU A 72 9.42 -6.85 5.49
N GLY A 73 8.38 -6.01 5.53
CA GLY A 73 7.26 -6.13 6.45
C GLY A 73 6.21 -7.16 6.04
N GLY A 74 6.14 -7.51 4.76
CA GLY A 74 5.20 -8.45 4.19
C GLY A 74 5.47 -9.89 4.63
N ARG A 75 4.45 -10.58 5.14
CA ARG A 75 4.57 -11.99 5.58
C ARG A 75 4.61 -13.01 4.45
N ALA A 76 4.34 -12.60 3.21
CA ALA A 76 4.28 -13.50 2.06
C ALA A 76 5.63 -13.67 1.33
N GLY A 77 6.62 -12.80 1.58
CA GLY A 77 7.87 -12.76 0.83
C GLY A 77 7.66 -12.31 -0.63
N GLN A 78 8.34 -11.24 -1.06
CA GLN A 78 8.39 -10.78 -2.47
C GLN A 78 7.01 -10.61 -3.18
N GLY A 79 5.92 -10.42 -2.42
CA GLY A 79 4.58 -10.18 -2.93
C GLY A 79 4.06 -8.80 -2.50
N ARG A 80 3.05 -8.31 -3.22
CA ARG A 80 2.35 -7.03 -3.03
C ARG A 80 2.01 -6.70 -1.55
#